data_AF-A0A811U920-F1
#
_entry.id   AF-A0A811U920-F1
#
_cell.length_a   1.000
_cell.length_b   1.000
_cell.length_c   1.000
_cell.angle_alpha   90.00
_cell.angle_beta   90.00
_cell.angle_gamma   90.00
#
_symmetry.space_group_name_H-M   'P 1'
#
loop_
_entity.id
_entity.type
_entity.pdbx_description
1 polymer ?
#
loop_
_entity_poly.entity_id
_entity_poly.type
_entity_poly.pdbx_seq_one_letter_code
_entity_poly.pdbx_strand_id
1 'polypeptide(L)'
;MTLFGESAGSSSVNAQLVSPVTAGLVKRGMMQSGTMNAPWSHMTSEKAVEIGKALINDCNCNASLLAENPQAVMACMRAVDAKTISVQQWNSYSGILSFPSAPTIDGAFLPDDPMKMMETADMRGYDILMGNVRDEGEYFL
;
A
#
# COMPACT_ATOMS: atom_id res chain seq x y z
N MET A 1 -17.89 -1.92 -16.43
CA MET A 1 -17.55 -1.91 -14.99
C MET A 1 -16.93 -0.57 -14.65
N THR A 2 -17.14 -0.08 -13.44
CA THR A 2 -16.52 1.15 -12.92
C THR A 2 -16.03 0.86 -11.52
N LEU A 3 -14.75 1.12 -11.27
CA LEU A 3 -14.20 1.09 -9.91
C LEU A 3 -14.41 2.48 -9.29
N PHE A 4 -14.78 2.53 -8.03
CA PHE A 4 -14.84 3.79 -7.28
C PHE A 4 -14.39 3.55 -5.84
N GLY A 5 -13.73 4.54 -5.26
CA GLY A 5 -13.20 4.44 -3.92
C GLY A 5 -12.79 5.78 -3.34
N GLU A 6 -12.65 5.81 -2.02
CA GLU A 6 -12.29 6.97 -1.22
C GLU A 6 -10.99 6.67 -0.44
N SER A 7 -10.15 7.70 -0.22
CA SER A 7 -8.86 7.59 0.49
C SER A 7 -8.00 6.44 -0.05
N ALA A 8 -7.58 5.49 0.80
CA ALA A 8 -6.83 4.30 0.37
C ALA A 8 -7.60 3.44 -0.65
N GLY A 9 -8.93 3.43 -0.62
CA GLY A 9 -9.76 2.81 -1.64
C GLY A 9 -9.62 3.53 -2.99
N SER A 10 -9.56 4.86 -2.99
CA SER A 10 -9.30 5.67 -4.20
C SER A 10 -7.93 5.37 -4.79
N SER A 11 -6.90 5.32 -3.95
CA SER A 11 -5.57 4.90 -4.37
C SER A 11 -5.51 3.47 -4.89
N SER A 12 -6.35 2.58 -4.34
CA SER A 12 -6.50 1.22 -4.85
C SER A 12 -7.17 1.22 -6.23
N VAL A 13 -8.17 2.08 -6.48
CA VAL A 13 -8.72 2.29 -7.83
C VAL A 13 -7.61 2.73 -8.77
N ASN A 14 -6.80 3.71 -8.38
CA ASN A 14 -5.65 4.15 -9.17
C ASN A 14 -4.72 2.97 -9.50
N ALA A 15 -4.34 2.16 -8.51
CA ALA A 15 -3.44 1.03 -8.67
C ALA A 15 -4.01 -0.03 -9.63
N GLN A 16 -5.28 -0.39 -9.48
CA GLN A 16 -5.95 -1.38 -10.33
C GLN A 16 -6.05 -0.95 -11.79
N LEU A 17 -6.15 0.36 -12.06
CA LEU A 17 -6.23 0.90 -13.42
C LEU A 17 -4.87 0.92 -14.12
N VAL A 18 -3.77 1.12 -13.39
CA VAL A 18 -2.44 1.34 -13.99
C VAL A 18 -1.48 0.16 -13.80
N SER A 19 -1.76 -0.76 -12.88
CA SER A 19 -0.93 -1.94 -12.67
C SER A 19 -0.91 -2.80 -13.93
N PRO A 20 0.27 -3.26 -14.41
CA PRO A 20 0.35 -4.16 -15.57
C PRO A 20 -0.36 -5.50 -15.33
N VAL A 21 -0.57 -5.89 -14.07
CA VAL A 21 -1.27 -7.14 -13.70
C VAL A 21 -2.76 -7.07 -14.03
N THR A 22 -3.38 -5.89 -13.92
CA THR A 22 -4.83 -5.70 -14.02
C THR A 22 -5.27 -4.70 -15.08
N ALA A 23 -4.31 -4.01 -15.73
CA ALA A 23 -4.57 -3.03 -16.76
C ALA A 23 -5.48 -3.59 -17.86
N GLY A 24 -6.48 -2.80 -18.25
CA GLY A 24 -7.45 -3.15 -19.29
C GLY A 24 -8.66 -3.95 -18.82
N LEU A 25 -8.65 -4.57 -17.63
CA LEU A 25 -9.84 -5.22 -17.05
C LEU A 25 -10.94 -4.20 -16.72
N VAL A 26 -10.55 -3.04 -16.20
CA VAL A 26 -11.42 -1.88 -16.00
C VAL A 26 -10.70 -0.65 -16.53
N LYS A 27 -11.45 0.22 -17.21
CA LYS A 27 -10.93 1.50 -17.73
C LYS A 27 -11.74 2.71 -17.25
N ARG A 28 -12.70 2.52 -16.34
CA ARG A 28 -13.48 3.61 -15.74
C ARG A 28 -13.29 3.62 -14.23
N GLY A 29 -12.84 4.76 -13.71
CA GLY A 29 -12.50 4.94 -12.30
C GLY A 29 -13.07 6.22 -11.71
N MET A 30 -13.55 6.16 -10.47
CA MET A 30 -13.80 7.34 -9.65
C MET A 30 -12.87 7.34 -8.42
N MET A 31 -12.04 8.36 -8.30
CA MET A 31 -10.99 8.48 -7.29
C MET A 31 -11.27 9.67 -6.35
N GLN A 32 -11.76 9.40 -5.15
CA GLN A 32 -12.13 10.42 -4.16
C GLN A 32 -11.02 10.55 -3.10
N SER A 33 -10.37 11.71 -3.04
CA SER A 33 -9.42 12.04 -1.97
C SER A 33 -8.22 11.09 -1.83
N GLY A 34 -7.83 10.41 -2.91
CA GLY A 34 -6.67 9.51 -2.88
C GLY A 34 -6.12 9.17 -4.25
N THR A 35 -4.80 9.23 -4.39
CA THR A 35 -4.05 8.83 -5.58
C THR A 35 -2.75 8.19 -5.12
N MET A 36 -2.16 7.31 -5.94
CA MET A 36 -0.96 6.57 -5.51
C MET A 36 0.26 7.48 -5.27
N ASN A 37 0.34 8.64 -5.92
CA ASN A 37 1.41 9.60 -5.69
C ASN A 37 1.31 10.36 -4.35
N ALA A 38 0.21 10.19 -3.59
CA ALA A 38 0.13 10.72 -2.24
C ALA A 38 1.19 10.03 -1.34
N PRO A 39 1.87 10.76 -0.42
CA PRO A 39 2.96 10.19 0.40
C PRO A 39 2.55 9.00 1.27
N TRP A 40 1.28 8.94 1.67
CA TRP A 40 0.71 7.85 2.47
C TRP A 40 0.29 6.63 1.65
N SER A 41 0.34 6.74 0.32
CA SER A 41 -0.30 5.84 -0.62
C SER A 41 0.66 5.00 -1.47
N HIS A 42 1.96 5.10 -1.21
CA HIS A 42 2.96 4.21 -1.79
C HIS A 42 4.13 4.07 -0.81
N MET A 43 4.88 2.98 -0.94
CA MET A 43 6.05 2.71 -0.11
C MET A 43 7.13 1.99 -0.92
N THR A 44 8.40 2.29 -0.65
CA THR A 44 9.50 1.53 -1.24
C THR A 44 9.59 0.13 -0.65
N SER A 45 10.14 -0.82 -1.43
CA SER A 45 10.38 -2.19 -0.96
C SER A 45 11.25 -2.21 0.30
N GLU A 46 12.30 -1.39 0.35
CA GLU A 46 13.23 -1.33 1.48
C GLU A 46 12.52 -0.92 2.76
N LYS A 47 11.64 0.10 2.69
CA LYS A 47 10.89 0.57 3.86
C LYS A 47 9.87 -0.46 4.32
N ALA A 48 9.17 -1.11 3.39
CA ALA A 48 8.23 -2.19 3.71
C ALA A 48 8.94 -3.38 4.39
N VAL A 49 10.15 -3.73 3.93
CA VAL A 49 10.97 -4.79 4.54
C VAL A 49 11.45 -4.39 5.95
N GLU A 50 11.88 -3.15 6.15
CA GLU A 50 12.26 -2.62 7.46
C GLU A 50 11.10 -2.73 8.46
N ILE A 51 9.91 -2.24 8.08
CA ILE A 51 8.69 -2.30 8.89
C ILE A 51 8.27 -3.76 9.15
N GLY A 52 8.33 -4.62 8.12
CA GLY A 52 8.01 -6.04 8.26
C GLY A 52 8.95 -6.76 9.24
N LYS A 53 10.24 -6.46 9.22
CA LYS A 53 11.21 -6.99 10.19
C LYS A 53 10.95 -6.49 11.61
N ALA A 54 10.58 -5.22 11.77
CA ALA A 54 10.19 -4.68 13.07
C ALA A 54 8.96 -5.41 13.62
N LEU A 55 7.90 -5.56 12.82
CA LEU A 55 6.69 -6.28 13.20
C LEU A 55 6.97 -7.74 13.61
N ILE A 56 7.86 -8.44 12.89
CA ILE A 56 8.26 -9.80 13.24
C ILE A 56 8.92 -9.86 14.62
N ASN A 57 9.77 -8.89 14.95
CA ASN A 57 10.40 -8.80 16.27
C ASN A 57 9.39 -8.40 17.35
N ASP A 58 8.48 -7.46 17.07
CA ASP A 58 7.42 -7.03 17.99
C ASP A 58 6.44 -8.17 18.31
N CYS A 59 6.32 -9.16 17.41
CA CYS A 59 5.56 -10.38 17.61
C CYS A 59 6.39 -11.55 18.19
N ASN A 60 7.64 -11.30 18.60
CA ASN A 60 8.56 -12.28 19.17
C ASN A 60 8.95 -13.45 18.24
N CYS A 61 8.96 -13.23 16.92
CA CYS A 61 9.27 -14.27 15.92
C CYS A 61 10.69 -14.21 15.34
N ASN A 62 11.58 -13.41 15.92
CA ASN A 62 12.99 -13.26 15.59
C ASN A 62 13.28 -13.05 14.07
N ALA A 63 13.22 -11.79 13.64
CA ALA A 63 13.46 -11.41 12.25
C ALA A 63 14.89 -11.65 11.76
N SER A 64 15.87 -11.85 12.65
CA SER A 64 17.27 -12.12 12.24
C SER A 64 17.39 -13.45 11.50
N LEU A 65 16.48 -14.41 11.74
CA LEU A 65 16.47 -15.71 11.10
C LEU A 65 15.81 -15.71 9.71
N LEU A 66 15.31 -14.57 9.22
CA LEU A 66 14.62 -14.51 7.92
C LEU A 66 15.49 -14.97 6.74
N ALA A 67 16.80 -14.71 6.79
CA ALA A 67 17.71 -15.11 5.72
C ALA A 67 18.08 -16.60 5.78
N GLU A 68 18.19 -17.15 6.99
CA GLU A 68 18.68 -18.52 7.22
C GLU A 68 17.56 -19.56 7.26
N ASN A 69 16.43 -19.21 7.90
CA ASN A 69 15.28 -20.09 8.07
C ASN A 69 13.95 -19.30 8.00
N PRO A 70 13.59 -18.76 6.83
CA PRO A 70 12.37 -17.99 6.65
C PRO A 70 11.10 -18.81 6.98
N GLN A 71 11.14 -20.13 6.78
CA GLN A 71 10.01 -21.01 7.06
C GLN A 71 9.67 -21.04 8.56
N ALA A 72 10.68 -21.10 9.44
CA ALA A 72 10.47 -21.05 10.88
C ALA A 72 9.92 -19.71 11.35
N VAL A 73 10.45 -18.60 10.83
CA VAL A 73 9.97 -17.24 11.14
C VAL A 73 8.51 -17.08 10.72
N MET A 74 8.17 -17.50 9.50
CA MET A 74 6.80 -17.39 9.00
C MET A 74 5.83 -18.38 9.67
N ALA A 75 6.30 -19.56 10.12
CA ALA A 75 5.49 -20.46 10.93
C ALA A 75 5.16 -19.83 12.29
N CYS A 76 6.14 -19.18 12.93
CA CYS A 76 5.90 -18.39 14.14
C CYS A 76 4.86 -17.28 13.89
N MET A 77 5.07 -16.44 12.87
CA MET A 77 4.14 -15.32 12.59
C MET A 77 2.71 -15.77 12.32
N ARG A 78 2.51 -16.93 11.67
CA ARG A 78 1.16 -17.48 11.43
C ARG A 78 0.50 -18.05 12.69
N ALA A 79 1.29 -18.38 13.72
CA ALA A 79 0.79 -18.86 15.01
C ALA A 79 0.49 -17.71 15.99
N VAL A 80 0.96 -16.48 15.71
CA VAL A 80 0.65 -15.29 16.51
C VAL A 80 -0.83 -14.95 16.38
N ASP A 81 -1.49 -14.66 17.51
CA ASP A 81 -2.87 -14.18 17.50
C ASP A 81 -3.00 -12.93 16.60
N ALA A 82 -4.01 -12.94 15.73
CA ALA A 82 -4.26 -11.81 14.82
C ALA A 82 -4.41 -10.47 15.58
N LYS A 83 -4.93 -10.50 16.82
CA LYS A 83 -5.03 -9.30 17.65
C LYS A 83 -3.67 -8.72 18.03
N THR A 84 -2.68 -9.58 18.28
CA THR A 84 -1.31 -9.15 18.56
C THR A 84 -0.72 -8.44 17.35
N ILE A 85 -0.78 -9.06 16.16
CA ILE A 85 -0.32 -8.43 14.91
C ILE A 85 -1.04 -7.09 14.66
N SER A 86 -2.36 -7.09 14.86
CA SER A 86 -3.22 -5.92 14.67
C SER A 86 -2.80 -4.72 15.52
N VAL A 87 -2.29 -4.95 16.73
CA VAL A 87 -1.80 -3.90 17.63
C VAL A 87 -0.34 -3.57 17.33
N GLN A 88 0.55 -4.57 17.26
CA GLN A 88 1.98 -4.36 17.17
C GLN A 88 2.42 -3.68 15.86
N GLN A 89 1.69 -3.86 14.75
CA GLN A 89 2.00 -3.15 13.50
C GLN A 89 2.04 -1.62 13.66
N TRP A 90 1.28 -1.08 14.60
CA TRP A 90 1.21 0.37 14.85
C TRP A 90 2.45 0.93 15.56
N ASN A 91 3.34 0.08 16.11
CA ASN A 91 4.61 0.54 16.68
C ASN A 91 5.50 1.22 15.63
N SER A 92 5.34 0.86 14.36
CA SER A 92 6.06 1.46 13.22
C SER A 92 5.37 2.71 12.65
N TYR A 93 4.27 3.18 13.25
CA TYR A 93 3.63 4.43 12.86
C TYR A 93 4.40 5.63 13.43
N SER A 94 5.13 6.36 12.58
CA SER A 94 6.10 7.37 13.02
C SER A 94 5.75 8.81 12.64
N GLY A 95 4.55 9.09 12.14
CA GLY A 95 4.12 10.44 11.76
C GLY A 95 2.69 10.48 11.21
N ILE A 96 2.08 11.66 11.16
CA ILE A 96 0.73 11.85 10.61
C ILE A 96 0.66 11.31 9.18
N LEU A 97 -0.32 10.42 8.93
CA LEU A 97 -0.53 9.74 7.64
C LEU A 97 0.65 8.86 7.18
N SER A 98 1.63 8.55 8.03
CA SER A 98 2.75 7.66 7.71
C SER A 98 2.46 6.23 8.16
N PHE A 99 1.48 5.58 7.52
CA PHE A 99 1.01 4.25 7.89
C PHE A 99 2.08 3.15 7.67
N PRO A 100 2.11 2.10 8.50
CA PRO A 100 3.04 0.99 8.34
C PRO A 100 2.73 0.08 7.13
N SER A 101 1.66 0.37 6.39
CA SER A 101 1.22 -0.38 5.21
C SER A 101 0.68 0.56 4.15
N ALA A 102 1.16 0.39 2.94
CA ALA A 102 0.73 1.09 1.73
C ALA A 102 1.04 0.18 0.52
N PRO A 103 0.51 0.45 -0.68
CA PRO A 103 0.99 -0.17 -1.91
C PRO A 103 2.51 -0.10 -2.03
N THR A 104 3.17 -1.26 -2.03
CA THR A 104 4.63 -1.35 -2.06
C THR A 104 5.12 -1.50 -3.50
N ILE A 105 6.19 -0.78 -3.86
CA ILE A 105 6.89 -0.98 -5.13
C ILE A 105 7.55 -2.36 -5.09
N ASP A 106 6.91 -3.34 -5.72
CA ASP A 106 7.24 -4.76 -5.61
C ASP A 106 7.84 -5.34 -6.91
N GLY A 107 7.92 -4.54 -7.98
CA GLY A 107 8.39 -5.01 -9.29
C GLY A 107 7.37 -5.89 -10.02
N ALA A 108 6.17 -6.05 -9.48
CA ALA A 108 5.12 -6.92 -10.00
C ALA A 108 3.79 -6.16 -10.13
N PHE A 109 3.02 -6.03 -9.04
CA PHE A 109 1.76 -5.29 -9.06
C PHE A 109 2.01 -3.79 -9.19
N LEU A 110 3.02 -3.27 -8.48
CA LEU A 110 3.53 -1.91 -8.60
C LEU A 110 4.99 -1.98 -9.08
N PRO A 111 5.24 -1.95 -10.40
CA PRO A 111 6.57 -2.19 -10.95
C PRO A 111 7.59 -1.07 -10.70
N ASP A 112 7.15 0.18 -10.51
CA ASP A 112 8.03 1.33 -10.23
C ASP A 112 7.25 2.38 -9.41
N ASP A 113 7.90 3.50 -9.11
CA ASP A 113 7.28 4.66 -8.50
C ASP A 113 6.01 5.12 -9.27
N PRO A 114 4.89 5.41 -8.58
CA PRO A 114 3.65 5.82 -9.23
C PRO A 114 3.79 6.97 -10.23
N MET A 115 4.67 7.95 -9.97
CA MET A 115 4.85 9.07 -10.89
C MET A 115 5.52 8.63 -12.20
N LYS A 116 6.54 7.77 -12.13
CA LYS A 116 7.19 7.22 -13.34
C LYS A 116 6.27 6.30 -14.12
N MET A 117 5.44 5.52 -13.43
CA MET A 117 4.42 4.70 -14.09
C MET A 117 3.45 5.58 -14.88
N MET A 118 3.03 6.72 -14.33
CA MET A 118 2.14 7.65 -15.02
C MET A 118 2.80 8.35 -16.22
N GLU A 119 4.10 8.60 -16.20
CA GLU A 119 4.82 9.20 -17.34
C GLU A 119 4.76 8.34 -18.61
N THR A 120 4.64 7.02 -18.46
CA THR A 120 4.65 6.05 -19.58
C THR A 120 3.30 5.38 -19.82
N ALA A 121 2.30 5.62 -18.98
CA ALA A 121 0.99 4.98 -19.07
C ALA A 121 0.18 5.49 -20.28
N ASP A 122 -0.24 4.58 -21.16
CA ASP A 122 -1.21 4.89 -22.22
C ASP A 122 -2.64 4.83 -21.66
N MET A 123 -3.15 5.99 -21.24
CA MET A 123 -4.50 6.12 -20.66
C MET A 123 -5.59 6.36 -21.71
N ARG A 124 -5.35 6.09 -23.00
CA ARG A 124 -6.38 6.22 -24.04
C ARG A 124 -7.55 5.29 -23.77
N GLY A 125 -8.76 5.86 -23.80
CA GLY A 125 -9.99 5.14 -23.51
C GLY A 125 -10.24 4.87 -22.02
N TYR A 126 -9.51 5.54 -21.13
CA TYR A 126 -9.82 5.57 -19.70
C TYR A 126 -10.73 6.76 -19.37
N ASP A 127 -11.76 6.51 -18.57
CA ASP A 127 -12.70 7.51 -18.06
C ASP A 127 -12.41 7.71 -16.57
N ILE A 128 -11.97 8.91 -16.18
CA ILE A 128 -11.60 9.21 -14.79
C ILE A 128 -12.46 10.35 -14.25
N LEU A 129 -13.11 10.10 -13.10
CA LEU A 129 -13.70 11.13 -12.26
C LEU A 129 -12.87 11.22 -10.98
N MET A 130 -12.39 12.40 -10.59
CA MET A 130 -11.63 12.55 -9.34
C MET A 130 -11.92 13.88 -8.67
N GLY A 131 -11.68 13.94 -7.36
CA GLY A 131 -11.89 15.16 -6.59
C GLY A 131 -11.51 14.99 -5.12
N ASN A 132 -11.71 16.08 -4.38
CA ASN A 132 -11.34 16.22 -2.98
C ASN A 132 -12.48 16.90 -2.20
N VAL A 133 -12.43 16.81 -0.87
CA VAL A 133 -13.27 17.62 0.02
C VAL A 133 -12.55 18.91 0.42
N ARG A 134 -13.29 19.89 0.95
CA ARG A 134 -12.75 21.22 1.30
C ARG A 134 -11.68 21.15 2.39
N ASP A 135 -11.89 20.29 3.39
CA ASP A 135 -11.12 20.25 4.64
C ASP A 135 -10.52 18.84 4.91
N GLU A 136 -9.79 18.27 3.92
CA GLU A 136 -9.24 16.89 3.95
C GLU A 136 -8.46 16.54 5.24
N GLY A 137 -7.67 17.50 5.73
CA GLY A 137 -6.75 17.29 6.84
C GLY A 137 -7.39 17.41 8.22
N GLU A 138 -8.60 17.96 8.34
CA GLU A 138 -9.19 18.32 9.64
C GLU A 138 -9.39 17.10 10.54
N TYR A 139 -9.73 15.93 9.97
CA TYR A 139 -9.87 14.69 10.72
C TYR A 139 -8.55 14.14 11.30
N PHE A 140 -7.42 14.44 10.68
CA PHE A 140 -6.12 13.88 11.04
C PHE A 140 -5.31 14.76 12.01
N LEU A 141 -5.73 16.01 12.21
CA LEU A 141 -5.10 17.02 13.07
C LEU A 141 -5.70 17.01 14.48
#